data_AF-A0A7U6KCF5-F1
#
_entry.id   AF-A0A7U6KCF5-F1
#
_cell.length_a   1.000
_cell.length_b   1.000
_cell.length_c   1.000
_cell.angle_alpha   90.00
_cell.angle_beta   90.00
_cell.angle_gamma   90.00
#
_symmetry.space_group_name_H-M   'P 1'
#
loop_
_entity.id
_entity.type
_entity.pdbx_description
1 polymer ?
#
loop_
_entity_poly.entity_id
_entity_poly.type
_entity_poly.pdbx_seq_one_letter_code
_entity_poly.pdbx_strand_id
1 'polypeptide(L)'
;MKYRKLCILLSATILAMTGCSSNNASGHYKSGMELFDKGQYEQASEDFAEAIKQNGDRAEYYIAYGMSLVKLKKYDEAVVQFDKVIMKHENQIVHENNKKAYRGKGIAYYEAQKYDKAQKEFEKALKLTELSDLNSDLYLYLGDCQIKNGDYKGAIATYNELIAEDKSEATYYVKRANAYQLLGKSKEAIADYDKAIEYDDDNYDIYFGKYFMLLAEGDKSGASEVLTQALAIKNDEADLFNIARIHYYQKDYNNALSEFNNVSSKNANAYFYIGQIYYSKKDYTNAKKSYEKYIKKVDRVQEVSVYNQLAMCELKNEEYEKAYQYVEKGLSYQDASLAKVLSFNEVICLEKIGEYDKAYKKAVAYMEKYNSDKEMKKELEFLETRVGE
;
A
#
# COMPACT_ATOMS: atom_id res chain seq x y z
N MET A 1 -43.55 34.64 74.68
CA MET A 1 -42.74 35.46 75.60
C MET A 1 -41.30 34.95 75.59
N LYS A 2 -40.37 35.81 75.15
CA LYS A 2 -38.90 35.81 75.36
C LYS A 2 -38.03 34.66 74.83
N TYR A 3 -37.49 34.92 73.63
CA TYR A 3 -36.06 34.99 73.28
C TYR A 3 -35.01 34.47 74.27
N ARG A 4 -34.11 33.61 73.76
CA ARG A 4 -32.65 33.76 73.93
C ARG A 4 -31.93 33.37 72.64
N LYS A 5 -31.29 34.37 72.02
CA LYS A 5 -30.23 34.21 71.01
C LYS A 5 -28.91 33.92 71.73
N LEU A 6 -28.12 32.99 71.22
CA LEU A 6 -26.66 33.14 71.18
C LEU A 6 -26.17 32.52 69.85
N CYS A 7 -25.58 33.38 69.03
CA CYS A 7 -24.94 33.06 67.75
C CYS A 7 -23.48 32.64 67.96
N ILE A 8 -22.84 32.21 66.85
CA ILE A 8 -21.39 32.20 66.51
C ILE A 8 -20.69 30.85 66.83
N LEU A 9 -20.00 30.11 65.94
CA LEU A 9 -19.59 30.23 64.52
C LEU A 9 -19.14 28.85 63.96
N LEU A 10 -19.32 28.66 62.65
CA LEU A 10 -18.47 27.98 61.65
C LEU A 10 -17.90 26.56 61.88
N SER A 11 -18.38 25.60 61.09
CA SER A 11 -17.66 25.02 59.92
C SER A 11 -18.64 24.15 59.13
N ALA A 12 -19.28 24.71 58.09
CA ALA A 12 -18.84 24.60 56.69
C ALA A 12 -18.73 23.14 56.17
N THR A 13 -19.90 22.63 55.76
CA THR A 13 -20.15 21.98 54.45
C THR A 13 -19.15 20.92 53.94
N ILE A 14 -19.63 19.69 54.06
CA ILE A 14 -19.66 18.59 53.07
C ILE A 14 -19.13 18.96 51.67
N LEU A 15 -18.10 18.20 51.26
CA LEU A 15 -17.66 17.83 49.90
C LEU A 15 -18.04 18.77 48.74
N ALA A 16 -17.07 19.59 48.33
CA ALA A 16 -16.94 20.05 46.95
C ALA A 16 -15.49 19.87 46.50
N MET A 17 -15.16 18.71 45.92
CA MET A 17 -13.93 18.51 45.14
C MET A 17 -14.21 17.75 43.83
N THR A 18 -15.28 18.14 43.13
CA THR A 18 -15.51 17.73 41.74
C THR A 18 -16.08 18.93 41.00
N GLY A 19 -15.27 19.65 40.22
CA GLY A 19 -15.85 20.76 39.46
C GLY A 19 -14.97 21.74 38.70
N CYS A 20 -13.64 21.58 38.57
CA CYS A 20 -12.84 22.53 37.77
C CYS A 20 -11.78 21.93 36.84
N SER A 21 -11.43 20.64 36.91
CA SER A 21 -10.45 20.05 35.97
C SER A 21 -11.08 19.51 34.68
N SER A 22 -12.36 19.10 34.70
CA SER A 22 -12.99 18.46 33.54
C SER A 22 -13.18 19.40 32.35
N ASN A 23 -13.32 20.71 32.59
CA ASN A 23 -13.64 21.68 31.54
C ASN A 23 -12.42 22.01 30.66
N ASN A 24 -11.21 22.00 31.25
CA ASN A 24 -10.00 22.29 30.50
C ASN A 24 -9.53 21.07 29.68
N ALA A 25 -9.61 19.85 30.24
CA ALA A 25 -9.21 18.63 29.54
C ALA A 25 -10.06 18.38 28.28
N SER A 26 -11.38 18.54 28.39
CA SER A 26 -12.28 18.44 27.24
C SER A 26 -12.05 19.54 26.21
N GLY A 27 -11.61 20.73 26.65
CA GLY A 27 -11.26 21.84 25.77
C GLY A 27 -10.05 21.51 24.90
N HIS A 28 -8.97 21.02 25.51
CA HIS A 28 -7.80 20.55 24.78
C HIS A 28 -8.12 19.39 23.84
N TYR A 29 -8.90 18.40 24.30
CA TYR A 29 -9.32 17.30 23.42
C TYR A 29 -10.10 17.81 22.19
N LYS A 30 -11.06 18.72 22.39
CA LYS A 30 -11.85 19.28 21.28
C LYS A 30 -10.96 20.07 20.30
N SER A 31 -10.07 20.92 20.83
CA SER A 31 -9.09 21.65 20.02
C SER A 31 -8.20 20.70 19.23
N GLY A 32 -7.70 19.64 19.87
CA GLY A 32 -6.90 18.60 19.23
C GLY A 32 -7.64 17.89 18.10
N MET A 33 -8.93 17.58 18.26
CA MET A 33 -9.75 17.00 17.19
C MET A 33 -9.90 17.98 16.00
N GLU A 34 -10.19 19.25 16.27
CA GLU A 34 -10.29 20.27 15.22
C GLU A 34 -8.98 20.47 14.45
N LEU A 35 -7.84 20.40 15.15
CA LEU A 35 -6.50 20.45 14.55
C LEU A 35 -6.22 19.19 13.72
N PHE A 36 -6.60 18.02 14.23
CA PHE A 36 -6.45 16.74 13.53
C PHE A 36 -7.21 16.74 12.21
N ASP A 37 -8.46 17.23 12.20
CA ASP A 37 -9.29 17.35 11.00
C ASP A 37 -8.70 18.33 9.97
N LYS A 38 -7.96 19.35 10.43
CA LYS A 38 -7.20 20.28 9.57
C LYS A 38 -5.85 19.71 9.11
N GLY A 39 -5.50 18.49 9.50
CA GLY A 39 -4.20 17.86 9.21
C GLY A 39 -3.02 18.43 10.02
N GLN A 40 -3.29 19.22 11.06
CA GLN A 40 -2.29 19.81 11.94
C GLN A 40 -1.92 18.83 13.06
N TYR A 41 -1.33 17.70 12.67
CA TYR A 41 -1.17 16.53 13.53
C TYR A 41 -0.21 16.77 14.69
N GLU A 42 0.84 17.57 14.52
CA GLU A 42 1.77 17.95 15.58
C GLU A 42 1.04 18.69 16.71
N GLN A 43 0.32 19.78 16.37
CA GLN A 43 -0.43 20.56 17.36
C GLN A 43 -1.57 19.74 17.97
N ALA A 44 -2.27 18.93 17.17
CA ALA A 44 -3.28 18.01 17.68
C ALA A 44 -2.69 17.06 18.74
N SER A 45 -1.49 16.54 18.49
CA SER A 45 -0.79 15.64 19.42
C SER A 45 -0.41 16.33 20.73
N GLU A 46 -0.02 17.61 20.69
CA GLU A 46 0.26 18.42 21.89
C GLU A 46 -1.01 18.64 22.72
N ASP A 47 -2.11 18.99 22.06
CA ASP A 47 -3.40 19.18 22.72
C ASP A 47 -3.94 17.89 23.35
N PHE A 48 -3.83 16.75 22.65
CA PHE A 48 -4.21 15.47 23.26
C PHE A 48 -3.33 15.09 24.44
N ALA A 49 -2.02 15.37 24.38
CA ALA A 49 -1.12 15.14 25.51
C ALA A 49 -1.48 16.01 26.73
N GLU A 50 -1.86 17.27 26.53
CA GLU A 50 -2.32 18.15 27.61
C GLU A 50 -3.69 17.71 28.15
N ALA A 51 -4.62 17.25 27.30
CA ALA A 51 -5.89 16.66 27.74
C ALA A 51 -5.66 15.44 28.66
N ILE A 52 -4.74 14.54 28.29
CA ILE A 52 -4.34 13.37 29.10
C ILE A 52 -3.72 13.80 30.43
N LYS A 53 -2.84 14.81 30.42
CA LYS A 53 -2.19 15.33 31.63
C LYS A 53 -3.20 15.92 32.62
N GLN A 54 -4.27 16.53 32.12
CA GLN A 54 -5.33 17.11 32.95
C GLN A 54 -6.37 16.06 33.40
N ASN A 55 -6.64 15.05 32.58
CA ASN A 55 -7.49 13.91 32.92
C ASN A 55 -7.04 12.64 32.18
N GLY A 56 -6.31 11.79 32.89
CA GLY A 56 -5.72 10.57 32.36
C GLY A 56 -6.64 9.35 32.31
N ASP A 57 -7.93 9.48 32.66
CA ASP A 57 -8.86 8.34 32.77
C ASP A 57 -9.69 8.13 31.50
N ARG A 58 -9.56 9.01 30.50
CA ARG A 58 -10.38 9.02 29.28
C ARG A 58 -9.67 8.28 28.16
N ALA A 59 -10.16 7.08 27.84
CA ALA A 59 -9.66 6.24 26.75
C ALA A 59 -9.62 6.98 25.41
N GLU A 60 -10.63 7.82 25.13
CA GLU A 60 -10.72 8.57 23.89
C GLU A 60 -9.53 9.52 23.66
N TYR A 61 -8.92 10.05 24.73
CA TYR A 61 -7.78 10.96 24.61
C TYR A 61 -6.52 10.22 24.15
N TYR A 62 -6.27 9.03 24.69
CA TYR A 62 -5.14 8.19 24.27
C TYR A 62 -5.33 7.64 22.86
N ILE A 63 -6.57 7.27 22.49
CA ILE A 63 -6.87 6.81 21.12
C ILE A 63 -6.58 7.93 20.12
N ALA A 64 -7.09 9.15 20.36
CA ALA A 64 -6.87 10.30 19.48
C ALA A 64 -5.39 10.69 19.42
N TYR A 65 -4.69 10.69 20.56
CA TYR A 65 -3.25 10.94 20.60
C TYR A 65 -2.47 9.90 19.79
N GLY A 66 -2.78 8.62 19.98
CA GLY A 66 -2.20 7.52 19.21
C GLY A 66 -2.41 7.70 17.70
N MET A 67 -3.61 8.08 17.27
CA MET A 67 -3.90 8.33 15.85
C MET A 67 -3.13 9.54 15.29
N SER A 68 -2.95 10.63 16.05
CA SER A 68 -2.06 11.73 15.65
C SER A 68 -0.63 11.24 15.46
N LEU A 69 -0.11 10.43 16.40
CA LEU A 69 1.22 9.86 16.30
C LEU A 69 1.38 8.95 15.07
N VAL A 70 0.36 8.17 14.69
CA VAL A 70 0.34 7.40 13.44
C VAL A 70 0.48 8.32 12.22
N LYS A 71 -0.27 9.43 12.16
CA LYS A 71 -0.17 10.41 11.06
C LYS A 71 1.20 11.09 10.99
N LEU A 72 1.85 11.25 12.15
CA LEU A 72 3.22 11.74 12.29
C LEU A 72 4.29 10.65 12.04
N LYS A 73 3.90 9.43 11.69
CA LYS A 73 4.77 8.26 11.49
C LYS A 73 5.56 7.85 12.74
N LYS A 74 5.11 8.27 13.92
CA LYS A 74 5.67 7.91 15.25
C LYS A 74 5.00 6.64 15.76
N TYR A 75 5.17 5.55 15.02
CA TYR A 75 4.37 4.33 15.21
C TYR A 75 4.59 3.67 16.57
N ASP A 76 5.83 3.59 17.06
CA ASP A 76 6.10 2.95 18.36
C ASP A 76 5.55 3.77 19.54
N GLU A 77 5.55 5.11 19.45
CA GLU A 77 4.90 6.00 20.43
C GLU A 77 3.37 5.86 20.39
N ALA A 78 2.79 5.71 19.19
CA ALA A 78 1.35 5.49 19.03
C ALA A 78 0.89 4.21 19.71
N VAL A 79 1.65 3.10 19.52
CA VAL A 79 1.40 1.81 20.16
C VAL A 79 1.34 1.96 21.69
N VAL A 80 2.26 2.74 22.28
CA VAL A 80 2.28 2.99 23.73
C VAL A 80 0.98 3.66 24.20
N GLN A 81 0.39 4.58 23.42
CA GLN A 81 -0.88 5.21 23.81
C GLN A 81 -2.05 4.22 23.70
N PHE A 82 -2.10 3.40 22.65
CA PHE A 82 -3.14 2.38 22.52
C PHE A 82 -3.05 1.32 23.63
N ASP A 83 -1.85 0.96 24.06
CA ASP A 83 -1.64 0.01 25.18
C ASP A 83 -2.18 0.54 26.52
N LYS A 84 -2.24 1.86 26.73
CA LYS A 84 -2.84 2.46 27.93
C LYS A 84 -4.36 2.32 27.97
N VAL A 85 -5.01 2.05 26.84
CA VAL A 85 -6.47 1.91 26.73
C VAL A 85 -6.90 0.47 27.00
N ILE A 86 -6.04 -0.51 26.68
CA ILE A 86 -6.41 -1.92 26.67
C ILE A 86 -6.53 -2.46 28.11
N MET A 87 -7.75 -2.86 28.48
CA MET A 87 -8.05 -3.42 29.81
C MET A 87 -8.65 -4.82 29.71
N LYS A 88 -8.47 -5.67 30.73
CA LYS A 88 -9.01 -7.05 30.76
C LYS A 88 -10.45 -7.14 31.28
N HIS A 89 -11.07 -6.04 31.69
CA HIS A 89 -12.40 -6.06 32.28
C HIS A 89 -13.48 -6.31 31.22
N GLU A 90 -14.41 -7.22 31.51
CA GLU A 90 -15.48 -7.59 30.59
C GLU A 90 -16.71 -6.71 30.83
N ASN A 91 -16.72 -5.52 30.21
CA ASN A 91 -17.91 -4.70 30.10
C ASN A 91 -17.94 -3.97 28.75
N GLN A 92 -19.13 -3.54 28.34
CA GLN A 92 -19.37 -2.94 27.03
C GLN A 92 -18.42 -1.76 26.72
N ILE A 93 -18.26 -0.80 27.64
CA ILE A 93 -17.41 0.39 27.43
C ILE A 93 -15.94 -0.04 27.24
N VAL A 94 -15.47 -1.00 28.04
CA VAL A 94 -14.10 -1.52 27.92
C VAL A 94 -13.92 -2.26 26.60
N HIS A 95 -14.89 -3.06 26.17
CA HIS A 95 -14.80 -3.74 24.87
C HIS A 95 -14.80 -2.75 23.70
N GLU A 96 -15.66 -1.74 23.71
CA GLU A 96 -15.68 -0.68 22.69
C GLU A 96 -14.33 0.05 22.61
N ASN A 97 -13.76 0.41 23.77
CA ASN A 97 -12.46 1.07 23.85
C ASN A 97 -11.31 0.15 23.43
N ASN A 98 -11.32 -1.11 23.87
CA ASN A 98 -10.34 -2.11 23.47
C ASN A 98 -10.37 -2.34 21.95
N LYS A 99 -11.56 -2.45 21.34
CA LYS A 99 -11.69 -2.64 19.90
C LYS A 99 -11.07 -1.47 19.12
N LYS A 100 -11.37 -0.24 19.53
CA LYS A 100 -10.75 0.98 18.96
C LYS A 100 -9.23 1.00 19.16
N ALA A 101 -8.74 0.60 20.33
CA ALA A 101 -7.31 0.57 20.63
C ALA A 101 -6.56 -0.52 19.85
N TYR A 102 -7.11 -1.74 19.77
CA TYR A 102 -6.58 -2.82 18.94
C TYR A 102 -6.56 -2.43 17.46
N ARG A 103 -7.63 -1.80 16.95
CA ARG A 103 -7.66 -1.23 15.61
C ARG A 103 -6.52 -0.22 15.39
N GLY A 104 -6.39 0.78 16.27
CA GLY A 104 -5.35 1.80 16.18
C GLY A 104 -3.94 1.22 16.24
N LYS A 105 -3.70 0.25 17.13
CA LYS A 105 -2.43 -0.47 17.25
C LYS A 105 -2.12 -1.30 16.02
N GLY A 106 -3.13 -1.96 15.44
CA GLY A 106 -3.03 -2.68 14.16
C GLY A 106 -2.62 -1.75 13.03
N ILE A 107 -3.26 -0.59 12.89
CA ILE A 107 -2.92 0.44 11.89
C ILE A 107 -1.49 0.94 12.08
N ALA A 108 -1.08 1.24 13.31
CA ALA A 108 0.28 1.68 13.61
C ALA A 108 1.33 0.63 13.17
N TYR A 109 1.07 -0.65 13.41
CA TYR A 109 1.95 -1.73 12.94
C TYR A 109 1.90 -1.92 11.43
N TYR A 110 0.74 -1.77 10.79
CA TYR A 110 0.57 -1.89 9.35
C TYR A 110 1.40 -0.82 8.61
N GLU A 111 1.28 0.44 9.04
CA GLU A 111 2.04 1.57 8.48
C GLU A 111 3.54 1.45 8.75
N ALA A 112 3.93 0.85 9.88
CA ALA A 112 5.31 0.48 10.18
C ALA A 112 5.80 -0.76 9.40
N GLN A 113 4.98 -1.34 8.51
CA GLN A 113 5.24 -2.57 7.74
C GLN A 113 5.51 -3.82 8.60
N LYS A 114 5.05 -3.81 9.86
CA LYS A 114 5.12 -4.93 10.81
C LYS A 114 3.84 -5.78 10.69
N TYR A 115 3.58 -6.32 9.49
CA TYR A 115 2.30 -6.94 9.11
C TYR A 115 1.87 -8.11 10.03
N ASP A 116 2.80 -8.97 10.47
CA ASP A 116 2.51 -10.03 11.45
C ASP A 116 1.95 -9.52 12.78
N LYS A 117 2.42 -8.35 13.23
CA LYS A 117 1.93 -7.73 14.47
C LYS A 117 0.58 -7.07 14.21
N ALA A 118 0.43 -6.39 13.08
CA ALA A 118 -0.81 -5.76 12.68
C ALA A 118 -1.97 -6.77 12.61
N GLN A 119 -1.76 -7.89 11.91
CA GLN A 119 -2.70 -9.00 11.80
C GLN A 119 -3.22 -9.45 13.18
N LYS A 120 -2.33 -9.69 14.15
CA LYS A 120 -2.71 -10.13 15.50
C LYS A 120 -3.58 -9.13 16.24
N GLU A 121 -3.35 -7.83 16.06
CA GLU A 121 -4.18 -6.81 16.71
C GLU A 121 -5.55 -6.67 16.02
N PHE A 122 -5.62 -6.76 14.69
CA PHE A 122 -6.91 -6.79 13.98
C PHE A 122 -7.76 -8.01 14.34
N GLU A 123 -7.14 -9.20 14.45
CA GLU A 123 -7.82 -10.41 14.92
C GLU A 123 -8.35 -10.27 16.36
N LYS A 124 -7.64 -9.55 17.25
CA LYS A 124 -8.15 -9.25 18.60
C LYS A 124 -9.33 -8.28 18.55
N ALA A 125 -9.28 -7.27 17.69
CA ALA A 125 -10.38 -6.32 17.52
C ALA A 125 -11.65 -7.01 16.99
N LEU A 126 -11.52 -7.92 16.02
CA LEU A 126 -12.64 -8.67 15.42
C LEU A 126 -13.28 -9.69 16.37
N LYS A 127 -12.57 -10.12 17.43
CA LYS A 127 -13.16 -10.95 18.50
C LYS A 127 -14.16 -10.19 19.39
N LEU A 128 -14.15 -8.86 19.33
CA LEU A 128 -15.07 -8.00 20.10
C LEU A 128 -16.28 -7.65 19.22
N THR A 129 -17.47 -7.97 19.70
CA THR A 129 -18.72 -7.87 18.94
C THR A 129 -19.30 -6.46 18.88
N GLU A 130 -18.91 -5.59 19.82
CA GLU A 130 -19.29 -4.18 19.86
C GLU A 130 -18.72 -3.43 18.65
N LEU A 131 -19.35 -2.32 18.25
CA LEU A 131 -18.92 -1.50 17.11
C LEU A 131 -18.73 -2.32 15.83
N SER A 132 -19.78 -3.02 15.38
CA SER A 132 -19.77 -3.82 14.15
C SER A 132 -19.51 -2.97 12.90
N ASP A 133 -19.81 -1.67 12.95
CA ASP A 133 -19.46 -0.65 11.97
C ASP A 133 -17.95 -0.52 11.72
N LEU A 134 -17.10 -0.99 12.64
CA LEU A 134 -15.64 -1.08 12.43
C LEU A 134 -15.20 -2.37 11.73
N ASN A 135 -16.06 -3.39 11.60
CA ASN A 135 -15.67 -4.70 11.09
C ASN A 135 -15.16 -4.62 9.65
N SER A 136 -15.84 -3.86 8.77
CA SER A 136 -15.45 -3.79 7.36
C SER A 136 -14.01 -3.34 7.19
N ASP A 137 -13.64 -2.26 7.89
CA ASP A 137 -12.29 -1.73 7.92
C ASP A 137 -11.27 -2.72 8.54
N LEU A 138 -11.66 -3.39 9.62
CA LEU A 138 -10.81 -4.40 10.26
C LEU A 138 -10.52 -5.60 9.34
N TYR A 139 -11.53 -6.11 8.63
CA TYR A 139 -11.35 -7.19 7.66
C TYR A 139 -10.50 -6.75 6.46
N LEU A 140 -10.68 -5.52 5.96
CA LEU A 140 -9.85 -4.96 4.89
C LEU A 140 -8.38 -4.94 5.28
N TYR A 141 -8.06 -4.38 6.45
CA TYR A 141 -6.69 -4.34 6.95
C TYR A 141 -6.12 -5.73 7.25
N LEU A 142 -6.93 -6.63 7.83
CA LEU A 142 -6.51 -8.01 8.12
C LEU A 142 -6.17 -8.76 6.83
N GLY A 143 -7.04 -8.68 5.81
CA GLY A 143 -6.80 -9.28 4.51
C GLY A 143 -5.55 -8.70 3.83
N ASP A 144 -5.37 -7.38 3.88
CA ASP A 144 -4.17 -6.73 3.34
C ASP A 144 -2.89 -7.20 4.06
N CYS A 145 -2.92 -7.37 5.39
CA CYS A 145 -1.79 -7.94 6.14
C CYS A 145 -1.48 -9.37 5.68
N GLN A 146 -2.50 -10.21 5.54
CA GLN A 146 -2.37 -11.59 5.09
C GLN A 146 -1.77 -11.66 3.68
N ILE A 147 -2.20 -10.79 2.76
CA ILE A 147 -1.59 -10.64 1.43
C ILE A 147 -0.11 -10.27 1.53
N LYS A 148 0.24 -9.27 2.34
CA LYS A 148 1.64 -8.84 2.51
C LYS A 148 2.52 -9.92 3.14
N ASN A 149 1.94 -10.78 3.97
CA ASN A 149 2.60 -11.94 4.56
C ASN A 149 2.64 -13.18 3.64
N GLY A 150 2.01 -13.12 2.46
CA GLY A 150 1.93 -14.25 1.53
C GLY A 150 0.82 -15.27 1.85
N ASP A 151 0.00 -15.04 2.88
CA ASP A 151 -1.15 -15.89 3.22
C ASP A 151 -2.39 -15.51 2.39
N TYR A 152 -2.32 -15.80 1.10
CA TYR A 152 -3.41 -15.45 0.17
C TYR A 152 -4.70 -16.25 0.43
N LYS A 153 -4.60 -17.46 0.98
CA LYS A 153 -5.78 -18.28 1.34
C LYS A 153 -6.48 -17.70 2.57
N GLY A 154 -5.72 -17.27 3.57
CA GLY A 154 -6.24 -16.54 4.73
C GLY A 154 -6.93 -15.25 4.30
N ALA A 155 -6.31 -14.48 3.40
CA ALA A 155 -6.91 -13.25 2.86
C ALA A 155 -8.27 -13.51 2.18
N ILE A 156 -8.37 -14.56 1.35
CA ILE A 156 -9.65 -14.95 0.71
C ILE A 156 -10.70 -15.29 1.77
N ALA A 157 -10.35 -16.05 2.81
CA ALA A 157 -11.27 -16.38 3.89
C ALA A 157 -11.76 -15.11 4.61
N THR A 158 -10.84 -14.20 4.94
CA THR A 158 -11.16 -12.90 5.56
C THR A 158 -12.11 -12.08 4.68
N TYR A 159 -11.84 -11.96 3.38
CA TYR A 159 -12.71 -11.21 2.47
C TYR A 159 -14.05 -11.92 2.21
N ASN A 160 -14.14 -13.24 2.36
CA ASN A 160 -15.42 -13.94 2.32
C ASN A 160 -16.32 -13.54 3.50
N GLU A 161 -15.75 -13.44 4.71
CA GLU A 161 -16.49 -12.94 5.89
C GLU A 161 -16.94 -11.50 5.67
N LEU A 162 -16.05 -10.63 5.17
CA LEU A 162 -16.38 -9.24 4.82
C LEU A 162 -17.56 -9.14 3.85
N ILE A 163 -17.50 -9.87 2.73
CA ILE A 163 -18.56 -9.87 1.70
C ILE A 163 -19.85 -10.51 2.24
N ALA A 164 -19.78 -11.41 3.22
CA ALA A 164 -20.95 -11.98 3.85
C ALA A 164 -21.67 -10.97 4.77
N GLU A 165 -20.91 -10.12 5.48
CA GLU A 165 -21.45 -9.05 6.33
C GLU A 165 -22.01 -7.87 5.52
N ASP A 166 -21.31 -7.44 4.47
CA ASP A 166 -21.76 -6.38 3.56
C ASP A 166 -21.41 -6.71 2.11
N LYS A 167 -22.44 -6.79 1.26
CA LYS A 167 -22.33 -7.21 -0.13
C LYS A 167 -22.15 -6.05 -1.11
N SER A 168 -22.21 -4.80 -0.65
CA SER A 168 -22.54 -3.65 -1.49
C SER A 168 -21.38 -2.76 -1.93
N GLU A 169 -20.13 -3.19 -1.76
CA GLU A 169 -18.96 -2.43 -2.19
C GLU A 169 -18.09 -3.17 -3.21
N ALA A 170 -17.83 -2.52 -4.35
CA ALA A 170 -16.92 -3.01 -5.39
C ALA A 170 -15.53 -3.35 -4.83
N THR A 171 -15.03 -2.52 -3.91
CA THR A 171 -13.71 -2.68 -3.27
C THR A 171 -13.54 -4.06 -2.63
N TYR A 172 -14.58 -4.64 -2.04
CA TYR A 172 -14.45 -5.92 -1.33
C TYR A 172 -14.19 -7.07 -2.31
N TYR A 173 -14.92 -7.08 -3.43
CA TYR A 173 -14.70 -8.02 -4.51
C TYR A 173 -13.33 -7.82 -5.17
N VAL A 174 -12.91 -6.56 -5.42
CA VAL A 174 -11.56 -6.28 -5.95
C VAL A 174 -10.46 -6.82 -5.03
N LYS A 175 -10.59 -6.63 -3.71
CA LYS A 175 -9.63 -7.14 -2.73
C LYS A 175 -9.52 -8.66 -2.76
N ARG A 176 -10.66 -9.37 -2.87
CA ARG A 176 -10.68 -10.83 -3.00
C ARG A 176 -10.17 -11.31 -4.37
N ALA A 177 -10.50 -10.61 -5.46
CA ALA A 177 -9.98 -10.87 -6.80
C ALA A 177 -8.44 -10.79 -6.83
N ASN A 178 -7.86 -9.77 -6.19
CA ASN A 178 -6.41 -9.62 -6.07
C ASN A 178 -5.76 -10.79 -5.31
N ALA A 179 -6.42 -11.30 -4.26
CA ALA A 179 -5.97 -12.48 -3.53
C ALA A 179 -6.04 -13.75 -4.39
N TYR A 180 -7.11 -13.92 -5.18
CA TYR A 180 -7.23 -15.01 -6.14
C TYR A 180 -6.17 -14.93 -7.25
N GLN A 181 -5.91 -13.74 -7.78
CA GLN A 181 -4.85 -13.49 -8.74
C GLN A 181 -3.48 -13.95 -8.22
N LEU A 182 -3.14 -13.60 -6.97
CA LEU A 182 -1.86 -13.98 -6.35
C LEU A 182 -1.74 -15.50 -6.12
N LEU A 183 -2.86 -16.22 -6.03
CA LEU A 183 -2.90 -17.69 -6.02
C LEU A 183 -2.95 -18.33 -7.42
N GLY A 184 -2.98 -17.54 -8.50
CA GLY A 184 -3.16 -18.03 -9.86
C GLY A 184 -4.56 -18.56 -10.16
N LYS A 185 -5.56 -18.17 -9.38
CA LYS A 185 -6.98 -18.53 -9.53
C LYS A 185 -7.70 -17.50 -10.40
N SER A 186 -7.32 -17.43 -11.68
CA SER A 186 -7.77 -16.36 -12.58
C SER A 186 -9.28 -16.39 -12.85
N LYS A 187 -9.92 -17.57 -12.89
CA LYS A 187 -11.38 -17.68 -13.09
C LYS A 187 -12.17 -17.08 -11.93
N GLU A 188 -11.78 -17.38 -10.70
CA GLU A 188 -12.39 -16.81 -9.50
C GLU A 188 -12.15 -15.30 -9.42
N ALA A 189 -10.95 -14.83 -9.79
CA ALA A 189 -10.66 -13.39 -9.86
C ALA A 189 -11.54 -12.67 -10.91
N ILE A 190 -11.75 -13.26 -12.10
CA ILE A 190 -12.64 -12.71 -13.14
C ILE A 190 -14.06 -12.57 -12.60
N ALA A 191 -14.60 -13.60 -11.92
CA ALA A 191 -15.94 -13.55 -11.36
C ALA A 191 -16.10 -12.45 -10.31
N ASP A 192 -15.08 -12.21 -9.49
CA ASP A 192 -15.08 -11.10 -8.53
C ASP A 192 -14.95 -9.73 -9.22
N TYR A 193 -14.14 -9.60 -10.27
CA TYR A 193 -14.11 -8.37 -11.05
C TYR A 193 -15.44 -8.08 -11.77
N ASP A 194 -16.12 -9.12 -12.28
CA ASP A 194 -17.47 -8.98 -12.85
C ASP A 194 -18.44 -8.41 -11.80
N LYS A 195 -18.41 -8.96 -10.58
CA LYS A 195 -19.20 -8.42 -9.47
C LYS A 195 -18.81 -7.00 -9.12
N ALA A 196 -17.53 -6.68 -9.09
CA ALA A 196 -17.06 -5.33 -8.79
C ALA A 196 -17.53 -4.31 -9.84
N ILE A 197 -17.52 -4.67 -11.14
CA ILE A 197 -18.05 -3.83 -12.23
C ILE A 197 -19.57 -3.61 -12.06
N GLU A 198 -20.33 -4.58 -11.56
CA GLU A 198 -21.76 -4.38 -11.28
C GLU A 198 -22.02 -3.30 -10.21
N TYR A 199 -21.05 -3.04 -9.31
CA TYR A 199 -21.17 -2.05 -8.23
C TYR A 199 -20.49 -0.71 -8.55
N ASP A 200 -19.45 -0.71 -9.39
CA ASP A 200 -18.64 0.46 -9.75
C ASP A 200 -18.16 0.30 -11.21
N ASP A 201 -19.03 0.67 -12.15
CA ASP A 201 -18.80 0.51 -13.59
C ASP A 201 -17.95 1.63 -14.21
N ASP A 202 -17.64 2.68 -13.46
CA ASP A 202 -16.81 3.82 -13.88
C ASP A 202 -15.32 3.67 -13.45
N ASN A 203 -14.95 2.58 -12.77
CA ASN A 203 -13.61 2.39 -12.23
C ASN A 203 -12.69 1.53 -13.12
N TYR A 204 -11.84 2.20 -13.88
CA TYR A 204 -10.87 1.59 -14.80
C TYR A 204 -9.98 0.50 -14.20
N ASP A 205 -9.59 0.60 -12.92
CA ASP A 205 -8.69 -0.39 -12.32
C ASP A 205 -9.35 -1.77 -12.19
N ILE A 206 -10.68 -1.82 -12.07
CA ILE A 206 -11.46 -3.06 -12.06
C ILE A 206 -11.40 -3.73 -13.44
N TYR A 207 -11.60 -2.95 -14.51
CA TYR A 207 -11.49 -3.44 -15.88
C TYR A 207 -10.07 -3.89 -16.22
N PHE A 208 -9.04 -3.16 -15.79
CA PHE A 208 -7.65 -3.59 -15.98
C PHE A 208 -7.34 -4.88 -15.23
N GLY A 209 -7.83 -5.03 -13.99
CA GLY A 209 -7.73 -6.27 -13.23
C GLY A 209 -8.31 -7.46 -13.99
N LYS A 210 -9.56 -7.32 -14.47
CA LYS A 210 -10.22 -8.34 -15.29
C LYS A 210 -9.48 -8.63 -16.59
N TYR A 211 -9.02 -7.60 -17.29
CA TYR A 211 -8.25 -7.71 -18.53
C TYR A 211 -7.02 -8.61 -18.36
N PHE A 212 -6.22 -8.38 -17.31
CA PHE A 212 -5.03 -9.19 -17.07
C PHE A 212 -5.37 -10.63 -16.69
N MET A 213 -6.48 -10.87 -16.00
CA MET A 213 -6.91 -12.23 -15.68
C MET A 213 -7.39 -12.98 -16.91
N LEU A 214 -8.11 -12.32 -17.82
CA LEU A 214 -8.52 -12.91 -19.10
C LEU A 214 -7.30 -13.27 -19.96
N LEU A 215 -6.28 -12.39 -19.99
CA LEU A 215 -5.02 -12.72 -20.65
C LEU A 215 -4.30 -13.92 -20.03
N ALA A 216 -4.31 -14.04 -18.69
CA ALA A 216 -3.71 -15.18 -17.98
C ALA A 216 -4.40 -16.51 -18.33
N GLU A 217 -5.71 -16.50 -18.54
CA GLU A 217 -6.49 -17.64 -19.04
C GLU A 217 -6.33 -17.87 -20.56
N GLY A 218 -5.67 -16.96 -21.27
CA GLY A 218 -5.48 -17.01 -22.72
C GLY A 218 -6.69 -16.50 -23.52
N ASP A 219 -7.72 -15.96 -22.87
CA ASP A 219 -8.89 -15.37 -23.52
C ASP A 219 -8.59 -13.95 -24.01
N LYS A 220 -7.91 -13.88 -25.15
CA LYS A 220 -7.58 -12.61 -25.82
C LYS A 220 -8.81 -11.86 -26.34
N SER A 221 -9.88 -12.59 -26.69
CA SER A 221 -11.10 -11.98 -27.21
C SER A 221 -11.84 -11.25 -26.10
N GLY A 222 -12.08 -11.94 -24.98
CA GLY A 222 -12.68 -11.35 -23.79
C GLY A 222 -11.84 -10.20 -23.25
N ALA A 223 -10.51 -10.35 -23.22
CA ALA A 223 -9.62 -9.26 -22.81
C ALA A 223 -9.80 -8.01 -23.67
N SER A 224 -9.90 -8.17 -25.01
CA SER A 224 -10.18 -7.04 -25.90
C SER A 224 -11.54 -6.41 -25.64
N GLU A 225 -12.57 -7.22 -25.40
CA GLU A 225 -13.94 -6.75 -25.12
C GLU A 225 -14.00 -5.93 -23.83
N VAL A 226 -13.34 -6.37 -22.76
CA VAL A 226 -13.27 -5.64 -21.48
C VAL A 226 -12.60 -4.27 -21.65
N LEU A 227 -11.58 -4.15 -22.49
CA LEU A 227 -10.98 -2.85 -22.81
C LEU A 227 -11.94 -1.95 -23.60
N THR A 228 -12.76 -2.51 -24.50
CA THR A 228 -13.81 -1.76 -25.20
C THR A 228 -14.90 -1.28 -24.24
N GLN A 229 -15.27 -2.10 -23.25
CA GLN A 229 -16.19 -1.69 -22.17
C GLN A 229 -15.59 -0.52 -21.38
N ALA A 230 -14.32 -0.60 -20.99
CA ALA A 230 -13.65 0.47 -20.27
C ALA A 230 -13.57 1.80 -21.07
N LEU A 231 -13.44 1.74 -22.40
CA LEU A 231 -13.48 2.94 -23.26
C LEU A 231 -14.87 3.61 -23.32
N ALA A 232 -15.93 2.90 -22.93
CA ALA A 232 -17.29 3.43 -22.92
C ALA A 232 -17.62 4.20 -21.63
N ILE A 233 -16.75 4.14 -20.62
CA ILE A 233 -16.85 4.96 -19.40
C ILE A 233 -16.86 6.44 -19.78
N LYS A 234 -17.64 7.24 -19.08
CA LYS A 234 -17.82 8.66 -19.42
C LYS A 234 -16.52 9.43 -19.18
N ASN A 235 -15.89 9.85 -20.28
CA ASN A 235 -14.60 10.52 -20.26
C ASN A 235 -14.65 11.94 -19.66
N ASP A 236 -13.83 12.19 -18.64
CA ASP A 236 -13.37 13.53 -18.28
C ASP A 236 -11.83 13.71 -18.47
N GLU A 237 -11.28 14.85 -18.06
CA GLU A 237 -9.85 15.13 -18.21
C GLU A 237 -8.98 14.19 -17.35
N ALA A 238 -9.48 13.75 -16.19
CA ALA A 238 -8.77 12.85 -15.29
C ALA A 238 -8.63 11.44 -15.90
N ASP A 239 -9.57 11.03 -16.76
CA ASP A 239 -9.59 9.71 -17.40
C ASP A 239 -8.62 9.56 -18.57
N LEU A 240 -8.14 10.68 -19.14
CA LEU A 240 -7.30 10.66 -20.36
C LEU A 240 -6.07 9.76 -20.23
N PHE A 241 -5.50 9.64 -19.04
CA PHE A 241 -4.38 8.73 -18.79
C PHE A 241 -4.79 7.25 -18.88
N ASN A 242 -5.98 6.89 -18.38
CA ASN A 242 -6.50 5.53 -18.45
C ASN A 242 -6.94 5.17 -19.88
N ILE A 243 -7.52 6.11 -20.63
CA ILE A 243 -7.82 5.94 -22.07
C ILE A 243 -6.53 5.62 -22.85
N ALA A 244 -5.44 6.38 -22.60
CA ALA A 244 -4.14 6.12 -23.21
C ALA A 244 -3.58 4.73 -22.85
N ARG A 245 -3.77 4.28 -21.60
CA ARG A 245 -3.43 2.91 -21.17
C ARG A 245 -4.24 1.86 -21.91
N ILE A 246 -5.54 2.10 -22.15
CA ILE A 246 -6.37 1.17 -22.91
C ILE A 246 -5.86 1.03 -24.35
N HIS A 247 -5.63 2.14 -25.06
CA HIS A 247 -5.07 2.08 -26.41
C HIS A 247 -3.69 1.40 -26.43
N TYR A 248 -2.87 1.62 -25.40
CA TYR A 248 -1.60 0.91 -25.23
C TYR A 248 -1.79 -0.61 -25.11
N TYR A 249 -2.71 -1.07 -24.26
CA TYR A 249 -2.99 -2.51 -24.09
C TYR A 249 -3.67 -3.13 -25.32
N GLN A 250 -4.39 -2.34 -26.11
CA GLN A 250 -4.90 -2.72 -27.44
C GLN A 250 -3.81 -2.74 -28.52
N LYS A 251 -2.58 -2.30 -28.19
CA LYS A 251 -1.44 -2.13 -29.11
C LYS A 251 -1.65 -1.06 -30.18
N ASP A 252 -2.60 -0.16 -29.98
CA ASP A 252 -2.74 1.06 -30.78
C ASP A 252 -1.73 2.10 -30.30
N TYR A 253 -0.46 1.84 -30.60
CA TYR A 253 0.65 2.65 -30.14
C TYR A 253 0.68 4.06 -30.73
N ASN A 254 -0.03 4.31 -31.83
CA ASN A 254 -0.09 5.64 -32.41
C ASN A 254 -1.02 6.56 -31.59
N ASN A 255 -2.24 6.09 -31.32
CA ASN A 255 -3.17 6.84 -30.48
C ASN A 255 -2.66 6.95 -29.03
N ALA A 256 -2.21 5.84 -28.45
CA ALA A 256 -1.66 5.83 -27.10
C ALA A 256 -0.49 6.80 -26.93
N LEU A 257 0.44 6.86 -27.89
CA LEU A 257 1.58 7.77 -27.83
C LEU A 257 1.13 9.24 -27.88
N SER A 258 0.18 9.57 -28.75
CA SER A 258 -0.39 10.92 -28.84
C SER A 258 -1.03 11.34 -27.51
N GLU A 259 -1.86 10.46 -26.94
CA GLU A 259 -2.61 10.73 -25.72
C GLU A 259 -1.70 10.79 -24.49
N PHE A 260 -0.74 9.88 -24.35
CA PHE A 260 0.24 9.96 -23.27
C PHE A 260 1.07 11.25 -23.34
N ASN A 261 1.46 11.70 -24.53
CA ASN A 261 2.17 12.96 -24.68
C ASN A 261 1.34 14.14 -24.15
N ASN A 262 0.04 14.16 -24.44
CA ASN A 262 -0.89 15.20 -23.97
C ASN A 262 -0.99 15.26 -22.44
N VAL A 263 -1.00 14.11 -21.76
CA VAL A 263 -1.15 14.06 -20.29
C VAL A 263 0.18 14.07 -19.53
N SER A 264 1.32 13.85 -20.20
CA SER A 264 2.63 13.64 -19.55
C SER A 264 3.15 14.81 -18.71
N SER A 265 2.67 16.03 -18.98
CA SER A 265 3.04 17.20 -18.18
C SER A 265 2.43 17.20 -16.77
N LYS A 266 1.25 16.56 -16.61
CA LYS A 266 0.49 16.47 -15.36
C LYS A 266 0.65 15.12 -14.68
N ASN A 267 0.86 14.05 -15.45
CA ASN A 267 1.03 12.69 -14.93
C ASN A 267 2.35 12.08 -15.41
N ALA A 268 3.31 11.98 -14.50
CA ALA A 268 4.65 11.46 -14.80
C ALA A 268 4.62 10.01 -15.30
N ASN A 269 3.66 9.20 -14.87
CA ASN A 269 3.52 7.80 -15.29
C ASN A 269 3.36 7.66 -16.81
N ALA A 270 2.85 8.69 -17.50
CA ALA A 270 2.76 8.69 -18.95
C ALA A 270 4.13 8.52 -19.62
N TYR A 271 5.21 9.09 -19.05
CA TYR A 271 6.56 8.91 -19.57
C TYR A 271 7.04 7.45 -19.50
N PHE A 272 6.59 6.69 -18.50
CA PHE A 272 6.89 5.26 -18.43
C PHE A 272 6.26 4.52 -19.62
N TYR A 273 4.97 4.74 -19.88
CA TYR A 273 4.28 4.10 -21.01
C TYR A 273 4.80 4.57 -22.37
N ILE A 274 5.13 5.86 -22.54
CA ILE A 274 5.82 6.36 -23.74
C ILE A 274 7.13 5.61 -23.95
N GLY A 275 7.89 5.38 -22.86
CA GLY A 275 9.11 4.57 -22.89
C GLY A 275 8.84 3.14 -23.37
N GLN A 276 7.82 2.48 -22.83
CA GLN A 276 7.40 1.13 -23.24
C GLN A 276 7.01 1.05 -24.72
N ILE A 277 6.31 2.07 -25.23
CA ILE A 277 5.92 2.16 -26.64
C ILE A 277 7.16 2.26 -27.53
N TYR A 278 8.08 3.17 -27.23
CA TYR A 278 9.32 3.30 -28.00
C TYR A 278 10.18 2.03 -27.93
N TYR A 279 10.26 1.40 -26.75
CA TYR A 279 10.95 0.12 -26.59
C TYR A 279 10.35 -0.96 -27.49
N SER A 280 9.02 -1.06 -27.52
CA SER A 280 8.29 -2.00 -28.39
C SER A 280 8.52 -1.73 -29.88
N LYS A 281 8.72 -0.45 -30.25
CA LYS A 281 9.10 -0.01 -31.61
C LYS A 281 10.60 -0.16 -31.90
N LYS A 282 11.38 -0.71 -30.98
CA LYS A 282 12.86 -0.86 -31.03
C LYS A 282 13.61 0.48 -31.11
N ASP A 283 12.98 1.57 -30.72
CA ASP A 283 13.60 2.89 -30.59
C ASP A 283 14.10 3.07 -29.16
N TYR A 284 15.19 2.37 -28.83
CA TYR A 284 15.71 2.31 -27.47
C TYR A 284 16.26 3.66 -26.99
N THR A 285 16.65 4.54 -27.92
CA THR A 285 17.11 5.90 -27.60
C THR A 285 15.96 6.76 -27.06
N ASN A 286 14.80 6.78 -27.73
CA ASN A 286 13.65 7.53 -27.23
C ASN A 286 12.94 6.83 -26.07
N ALA A 287 13.02 5.49 -25.99
CA ALA A 287 12.58 4.74 -24.82
C ALA A 287 13.33 5.19 -23.56
N LYS A 288 14.67 5.16 -23.61
CA LYS A 288 15.55 5.63 -22.53
C LYS A 288 15.22 7.07 -22.12
N LYS A 289 15.16 8.01 -23.06
CA LYS A 289 14.83 9.43 -22.77
C LYS A 289 13.51 9.57 -22.01
N SER A 290 12.52 8.75 -22.34
CA SER A 290 11.21 8.76 -21.69
C SER A 290 11.29 8.21 -20.26
N TYR A 291 11.96 7.08 -20.05
CA TYR A 291 12.22 6.54 -18.71
C TYR A 291 13.04 7.50 -17.82
N GLU A 292 14.03 8.21 -18.40
CA GLU A 292 14.80 9.24 -17.69
C GLU A 292 13.92 10.44 -17.27
N LYS A 293 12.96 10.84 -18.11
CA LYS A 293 11.96 11.85 -17.74
C LYS A 293 11.04 11.37 -16.61
N TYR A 294 10.62 10.11 -16.66
CA TYR A 294 9.82 9.50 -15.59
C TYR A 294 10.53 9.61 -14.23
N ILE A 295 11.77 9.10 -14.13
CA ILE A 295 12.52 9.12 -12.84
C ILE A 295 12.82 10.53 -12.34
N LYS A 296 12.92 11.52 -13.22
CA LYS A 296 13.18 12.92 -12.85
C LYS A 296 11.92 13.61 -12.29
N LYS A 297 10.74 13.14 -12.66
CA LYS A 297 9.45 13.76 -12.31
C LYS A 297 8.77 13.11 -11.10
N VAL A 298 9.21 11.94 -10.67
CA VAL A 298 8.69 11.26 -9.48
C VAL A 298 9.57 11.57 -8.27
N ASP A 299 8.99 12.06 -7.17
CA ASP A 299 9.72 12.45 -5.96
C ASP A 299 10.44 11.28 -5.28
N ARG A 300 9.85 10.08 -5.41
CA ARG A 300 10.46 8.81 -5.04
C ARG A 300 10.17 7.84 -6.18
N VAL A 301 11.21 7.18 -6.70
CA VAL A 301 11.01 6.12 -7.69
C VAL A 301 10.27 4.98 -7.01
N GLN A 302 8.96 4.92 -7.21
CA GLN A 302 8.10 3.85 -6.69
C GLN A 302 8.25 2.59 -7.56
N GLU A 303 8.47 2.77 -8.86
CA GLU A 303 8.70 1.68 -9.80
C GLU A 303 10.20 1.46 -10.01
N VAL A 304 10.82 0.68 -9.12
CA VAL A 304 12.23 0.26 -9.26
C VAL A 304 12.47 -0.47 -10.60
N SER A 305 11.42 -1.05 -11.17
CA SER A 305 11.44 -1.73 -12.47
C SER A 305 11.90 -0.82 -13.62
N VAL A 306 11.77 0.51 -13.49
CA VAL A 306 12.26 1.44 -14.53
C VAL A 306 13.78 1.37 -14.71
N TYR A 307 14.54 1.06 -13.66
CA TYR A 307 15.99 0.88 -13.79
C TYR A 307 16.33 -0.36 -14.61
N ASN A 308 15.54 -1.43 -14.47
CA ASN A 308 15.64 -2.57 -15.35
C ASN A 308 15.36 -2.17 -16.81
N GLN A 309 14.33 -1.36 -17.07
CA GLN A 309 14.02 -0.89 -18.43
C GLN A 309 15.13 -0.03 -19.03
N LEU A 310 15.71 0.88 -18.23
CA LEU A 310 16.86 1.69 -18.63
C LEU A 310 18.08 0.81 -18.96
N ALA A 311 18.39 -0.17 -18.10
CA ALA A 311 19.45 -1.14 -18.36
C ALA A 311 19.21 -1.92 -19.66
N MET A 312 17.98 -2.38 -19.90
CA MET A 312 17.61 -3.08 -21.12
C MET A 312 17.74 -2.21 -22.37
N CYS A 313 17.41 -0.91 -22.30
CA CYS A 313 17.66 0.02 -23.40
C CYS A 313 19.16 0.13 -23.72
N GLU A 314 20.00 0.28 -22.70
CA GLU A 314 21.46 0.41 -22.88
C GLU A 314 22.10 -0.88 -23.39
N LEU A 315 21.67 -2.04 -22.89
CA LEU A 315 22.07 -3.35 -23.43
C LEU A 315 21.78 -3.46 -24.93
N LYS A 316 20.61 -2.96 -25.38
CA LYS A 316 20.23 -2.97 -26.80
C LYS A 316 20.95 -1.91 -27.63
N ASN A 317 21.47 -0.86 -27.00
CA ASN A 317 22.34 0.14 -27.63
C ASN A 317 23.83 -0.25 -27.57
N GLU A 318 24.16 -1.43 -27.01
CA GLU A 318 25.54 -1.91 -26.81
C GLU A 318 26.37 -1.04 -25.84
N GLU A 319 25.71 -0.34 -24.93
CA GLU A 319 26.31 0.53 -23.92
C GLU A 319 26.39 -0.20 -22.56
N TYR A 320 27.20 -1.26 -22.50
CA TYR A 320 27.14 -2.26 -21.43
C TYR A 320 27.48 -1.73 -20.04
N GLU A 321 28.47 -0.83 -19.91
CA GLU A 321 28.83 -0.21 -18.63
C GLU A 321 27.71 0.67 -18.09
N LYS A 322 27.00 1.40 -18.97
CA LYS A 322 25.83 2.20 -18.57
C LYS A 322 24.67 1.31 -18.16
N ALA A 323 24.46 0.20 -18.88
CA ALA A 323 23.46 -0.79 -18.49
C ALA A 323 23.72 -1.34 -17.08
N TYR A 324 24.97 -1.73 -16.81
CA TYR A 324 25.40 -2.22 -15.50
C TYR A 324 25.12 -1.19 -14.38
N GLN A 325 25.43 0.09 -14.59
CA GLN A 325 25.14 1.16 -13.62
C GLN A 325 23.65 1.25 -13.28
N TYR A 326 22.77 1.09 -14.27
CA TYR A 326 21.33 1.07 -14.03
C TYR A 326 20.88 -0.17 -13.25
N VAL A 327 21.46 -1.35 -13.53
CA VAL A 327 21.19 -2.57 -12.76
C VAL A 327 21.61 -2.41 -11.31
N GLU A 328 22.82 -1.92 -11.04
CA GLU A 328 23.31 -1.66 -9.68
C GLU A 328 22.40 -0.69 -8.94
N LYS A 329 21.99 0.39 -9.63
CA LYS A 329 21.05 1.35 -9.06
C LYS A 329 19.72 0.69 -8.70
N GLY A 330 19.16 -0.17 -9.56
CA GLY A 330 17.96 -0.95 -9.26
C GLY A 330 18.14 -1.87 -8.06
N LEU A 331 19.22 -2.63 -7.99
CA LEU A 331 19.53 -3.55 -6.89
C LEU A 331 19.69 -2.82 -5.55
N SER A 332 20.18 -1.57 -5.55
CA SER A 332 20.35 -0.77 -4.34
C SER A 332 19.04 -0.50 -3.57
N TYR A 333 17.88 -0.59 -4.24
CA TYR A 333 16.57 -0.44 -3.61
C TYR A 333 16.10 -1.67 -2.85
N GLN A 334 16.79 -2.81 -3.01
CA GLN A 334 16.49 -4.07 -2.30
C GLN A 334 15.03 -4.56 -2.51
N ASP A 335 14.45 -4.26 -3.67
CA ASP A 335 13.12 -4.75 -4.03
C ASP A 335 13.16 -6.25 -4.31
N ALA A 336 12.56 -7.03 -3.41
CA ALA A 336 12.54 -8.48 -3.49
C ALA A 336 11.85 -9.01 -4.76
N SER A 337 10.85 -8.30 -5.29
CA SER A 337 10.10 -8.70 -6.49
C SER A 337 10.95 -8.60 -7.76
N LEU A 338 11.94 -7.71 -7.77
CA LEU A 338 12.84 -7.46 -8.90
C LEU A 338 14.23 -8.07 -8.71
N ALA A 339 14.56 -8.54 -7.51
CA ALA A 339 15.87 -9.11 -7.20
C ALA A 339 16.26 -10.21 -8.20
N LYS A 340 15.32 -11.08 -8.60
CA LYS A 340 15.61 -12.12 -9.60
C LYS A 340 15.98 -11.53 -10.96
N VAL A 341 15.15 -10.65 -11.53
CA VAL A 341 15.41 -10.12 -12.88
C VAL A 341 16.64 -9.22 -12.93
N LEU A 342 16.84 -8.37 -11.91
CA LEU A 342 17.99 -7.47 -11.84
C LEU A 342 19.29 -8.25 -11.64
N SER A 343 19.33 -9.26 -10.76
CA SER A 343 20.53 -10.09 -10.59
C SER A 343 20.85 -10.91 -11.85
N PHE A 344 19.83 -11.34 -12.61
CA PHE A 344 20.06 -11.97 -13.91
C PHE A 344 20.74 -10.98 -14.87
N ASN A 345 20.17 -9.79 -15.01
CA ASN A 345 20.71 -8.76 -15.91
C ASN A 345 22.08 -8.23 -15.45
N GLU A 346 22.40 -8.28 -14.16
CA GLU A 346 23.73 -7.97 -13.62
C GLU A 346 24.80 -8.88 -14.21
N VAL A 347 24.53 -10.19 -14.26
CA VAL A 347 25.42 -11.20 -14.86
C VAL A 347 25.62 -10.91 -16.35
N ILE A 348 24.53 -10.69 -17.09
CA ILE A 348 24.59 -10.42 -18.53
C ILE A 348 25.38 -9.14 -18.84
N CYS A 349 25.21 -8.09 -18.04
CA CYS A 349 25.99 -6.86 -18.22
C CYS A 349 27.49 -7.12 -18.01
N LEU A 350 27.87 -7.81 -16.93
CA LEU A 350 29.27 -8.12 -16.64
C LEU A 350 29.91 -9.03 -17.71
N GLU A 351 29.16 -10.02 -18.19
CA GLU A 351 29.58 -10.89 -19.30
C GLU A 351 29.87 -10.06 -20.57
N LYS A 352 28.97 -9.12 -20.92
CA LYS A 352 29.14 -8.26 -22.11
C LYS A 352 30.25 -7.20 -21.98
N ILE A 353 30.54 -6.76 -20.76
CA ILE A 353 31.70 -5.89 -20.45
C ILE A 353 33.03 -6.68 -20.56
N GLY A 354 32.99 -8.00 -20.49
CA GLY A 354 34.17 -8.87 -20.47
C GLY A 354 34.73 -9.12 -19.08
N GLU A 355 33.98 -8.80 -18.03
CA GLU A 355 34.35 -9.02 -16.62
C GLU A 355 33.91 -10.44 -16.17
N TYR A 356 34.42 -11.47 -16.87
CA TYR A 356 33.95 -12.86 -16.75
C TYR A 356 34.09 -13.42 -15.34
N ASP A 357 35.16 -13.10 -14.61
CA ASP A 357 35.35 -13.54 -13.21
C ASP A 357 34.26 -12.97 -12.28
N LYS A 358 33.85 -11.72 -12.49
CA LYS A 358 32.78 -11.09 -11.71
C LYS A 358 31.42 -11.66 -12.12
N ALA A 359 31.18 -11.79 -13.44
CA ALA A 359 29.95 -12.38 -13.97
C ALA A 359 29.74 -13.80 -13.42
N TYR A 360 30.78 -14.64 -13.43
CA TYR A 360 30.74 -16.00 -12.90
C TYR A 360 30.38 -16.03 -11.41
N LYS A 361 31.05 -15.23 -10.57
CA LYS A 361 30.73 -15.14 -9.13
C LYS A 361 29.28 -14.73 -8.87
N LYS A 362 28.77 -13.78 -9.66
CA LYS A 362 27.37 -13.32 -9.57
C LYS A 362 26.39 -14.39 -10.05
N ALA A 363 26.71 -15.11 -11.11
CA ALA A 363 25.91 -16.22 -11.63
C ALA A 363 25.82 -17.38 -10.62
N VAL A 364 26.93 -17.72 -9.94
CA VAL A 364 26.93 -18.70 -8.85
C VAL A 364 26.00 -18.26 -7.70
N ALA A 365 26.15 -17.04 -7.21
CA ALA A 365 25.29 -16.50 -6.13
C ALA A 365 23.81 -16.43 -6.55
N TYR A 366 23.53 -16.14 -7.81
CA TYR A 366 22.19 -16.22 -8.37
C TYR A 366 21.64 -17.64 -8.29
N MET A 367 22.40 -18.64 -8.72
CA MET A 367 21.97 -20.03 -8.78
C MET A 367 21.79 -20.66 -7.40
N GLU A 368 22.49 -20.18 -6.37
CA GLU A 368 22.23 -20.55 -4.98
C GLU A 368 20.80 -20.17 -4.54
N LYS A 369 20.29 -19.04 -5.03
CA LYS A 369 18.94 -18.55 -4.69
C LYS A 369 17.85 -19.05 -5.65
N TYR A 370 18.17 -19.21 -6.93
CA TYR A 370 17.21 -19.53 -7.99
C TYR A 370 17.64 -20.76 -8.80
N ASN A 371 17.95 -21.86 -8.10
CA ASN A 371 18.57 -23.08 -8.67
C ASN A 371 17.81 -23.74 -9.84
N SER A 372 16.52 -23.46 -10.00
CA SER A 372 15.69 -24.03 -11.07
C SER A 372 15.75 -23.22 -12.38
N ASP A 373 16.47 -22.10 -12.39
CA ASP A 373 16.56 -21.23 -13.56
C ASP A 373 17.46 -21.84 -14.66
N LYS A 374 16.83 -22.31 -15.74
CA LYS A 374 17.51 -22.98 -16.84
C LYS A 374 18.32 -22.03 -17.71
N GLU A 375 17.94 -20.76 -17.78
CA GLU A 375 18.65 -19.77 -18.60
C GLU A 375 19.95 -19.39 -17.91
N MET A 376 19.90 -19.06 -16.62
CA MET A 376 21.12 -18.76 -15.87
C MET A 376 22.05 -19.98 -15.77
N LYS A 377 21.52 -21.21 -15.70
CA LYS A 377 22.36 -22.41 -15.71
C LYS A 377 23.21 -22.51 -16.98
N LYS A 378 22.63 -22.22 -18.15
CA LYS A 378 23.36 -22.22 -19.43
C LYS A 378 24.40 -21.10 -19.47
N GLU A 379 24.02 -19.93 -18.96
CA GLU A 379 24.93 -18.78 -18.88
C GLU A 379 26.13 -19.10 -17.98
N LEU A 380 25.90 -19.75 -16.85
CA LEU A 380 26.95 -20.19 -15.94
C LEU A 380 27.90 -21.19 -16.60
N GLU A 381 27.38 -22.19 -17.32
CA GLU A 381 28.20 -23.16 -18.10
C GLU A 381 29.06 -22.45 -19.15
N PHE A 382 28.55 -21.40 -19.80
CA PHE A 382 29.35 -20.57 -20.71
C PHE A 382 30.45 -19.80 -19.97
N LEU A 383 30.10 -19.12 -18.88
CA LEU A 383 31.05 -18.33 -18.08
C LEU A 383 32.19 -19.18 -17.51
N GLU A 384 31.94 -20.43 -17.11
CA GLU A 384 32.98 -21.38 -16.66
C GLU A 384 34.11 -21.56 -17.69
N THR A 385 33.79 -21.48 -18.99
CA THR A 385 34.79 -21.61 -20.05
C THR A 385 35.66 -20.35 -20.24
N ARG A 386 35.30 -19.24 -19.61
CA ARG A 386 35.91 -17.91 -19.77
C ARG A 386 36.62 -17.37 -18.53
N VAL A 387 36.41 -18.00 -17.37
CA VAL A 387 37.08 -17.61 -16.11
C VAL A 387 38.59 -17.80 -16.24
N GLY A 388 39.34 -16.74 -15.98
CA GLY A 388 40.81 -16.73 -16.08
C GLY A 388 41.40 -16.53 -17.48
N GLU A 389 40.58 -16.29 -18.51
CA GLU A 389 41.00 -15.69 -19.79
C GLU A 389 41.12 -14.16 -19.66
#